data_AF-R2P666-F1
#
_entry.id   AF-R2P666-F1
#
_cell.length_a   1.000
_cell.length_b   1.000
_cell.length_c   1.000
_cell.angle_alpha   90.00
_cell.angle_beta   90.00
_cell.angle_gamma   90.00
#
_symmetry.space_group_name_H-M   'P 1'
#
loop_
_entity.id
_entity.type
_entity.pdbx_description
1 polymer ?
#
loop_
_entity_poly.entity_id
_entity_poly.type
_entity_poly.pdbx_seq_one_letter_code
_entity_poly.pdbx_strand_id
1 'polypeptide(L)'
;MKKLGMKLFVGLFCCNIILWGILPATVFAEESGSTARSESVETWMPDPNLRKAVAYYLGGINPEEITKEAMANLDMLTFDQYTLDIPEDTVVDFTGLEYAGELLTFDSTYVIAKNVPTIKVADRSLVYVMPNVLKKLETTGRVSQLDIGKRYGEGVPTSELIGLGEDIHRMNPADSLRIFSKDMADFSAIGIQSEALTDTNYAEFVTQTQLVLPDLKVEKDHTGKVLYTQDALKDFRGNSLLSSVATTMPTTVQYLDENKEYIDYPFFDYTDEGMEFENIPEEAAYVYIDFARIPTRLSNNANTRALNYDLYSLNALIPIVRFQPGADVTVKYQDEEGETLADDEILSGNIGENYTSEKKRLQATPLKKYRETRLGHLPTSRRR
;
A
#
# COMPACT_ATOMS: atom_id res chain seq x y z
N MET A 1 69.01 10.14 11.08
CA MET A 1 70.02 9.40 10.28
C MET A 1 69.67 9.53 8.80
N LYS A 2 70.66 9.98 8.01
CA LYS A 2 70.83 9.97 6.54
C LYS A 2 69.63 10.31 5.61
N LYS A 3 69.77 11.51 5.01
CA LYS A 3 69.28 11.90 3.69
C LYS A 3 69.74 10.90 2.62
N LEU A 4 68.93 10.69 1.58
CA LEU A 4 69.44 10.49 0.23
C LEU A 4 68.43 11.04 -0.79
N GLY A 5 68.84 12.07 -1.52
CA GLY A 5 68.28 12.42 -2.82
C GLY A 5 69.37 12.21 -3.86
N MET A 6 69.00 12.04 -5.12
CA MET A 6 69.80 12.50 -6.26
C MET A 6 68.96 12.49 -7.54
N LYS A 7 68.97 13.63 -8.25
CA LYS A 7 68.52 13.78 -9.63
C LYS A 7 69.70 13.55 -10.59
N LEU A 8 69.34 13.11 -11.81
CA LEU A 8 69.95 13.36 -13.12
C LEU A 8 71.34 12.79 -13.44
N PHE A 9 71.47 12.15 -14.61
CA PHE A 9 72.40 12.64 -15.65
C PHE A 9 72.03 12.10 -17.05
N VAL A 10 72.14 13.00 -18.01
CA VAL A 10 71.92 12.86 -19.45
C VAL A 10 73.14 12.17 -20.09
N GLY A 11 72.91 11.27 -21.04
CA GLY A 11 73.94 10.69 -21.91
C GLY A 11 73.63 10.99 -23.37
N LEU A 12 74.24 12.03 -23.91
CA LEU A 12 74.39 12.30 -25.34
C LEU A 12 75.38 11.28 -25.93
N PHE A 13 75.03 10.62 -27.03
CA PHE A 13 76.02 10.03 -27.94
C PHE A 13 75.77 10.57 -29.35
N CYS A 14 76.66 11.45 -29.78
CA CYS A 14 76.81 11.81 -31.19
C CYS A 14 77.61 10.72 -31.89
N CYS A 15 77.15 10.26 -33.06
CA CYS A 15 78.04 9.84 -34.13
C CYS A 15 77.38 10.09 -35.49
N ASN A 16 78.05 10.91 -36.30
CA ASN A 16 77.76 11.20 -37.71
C ASN A 16 78.25 10.06 -38.59
N ILE A 17 77.44 9.55 -39.53
CA ILE A 17 77.87 9.15 -40.89
C ILE A 17 76.77 9.50 -41.90
N ILE A 18 77.22 9.97 -43.07
CA ILE A 18 76.58 10.76 -44.11
C ILE A 18 75.91 9.90 -45.22
N LEU A 19 74.76 10.40 -45.71
CA LEU A 19 74.05 10.27 -47.01
C LEU A 19 74.01 8.92 -47.77
N TRP A 20 72.82 8.57 -48.29
CA TRP A 20 72.43 8.70 -49.71
C TRP A 20 70.90 8.62 -49.81
N GLY A 21 70.30 9.52 -50.59
CA GLY A 21 68.87 9.80 -50.59
C GLY A 21 68.03 8.92 -51.50
N ILE A 22 66.76 8.74 -51.12
CA ILE A 22 65.62 8.46 -51.99
C ILE A 22 64.38 9.11 -51.33
N LEU A 23 63.74 10.08 -52.01
CA LEU A 23 62.31 10.43 -51.83
C LEU A 23 61.50 9.48 -52.72
N PRO A 24 60.28 9.03 -52.39
CA PRO A 24 59.11 9.88 -52.04
C PRO A 24 58.30 9.27 -50.87
N ALA A 25 57.17 9.75 -50.35
CA ALA A 25 56.14 10.68 -50.79
C ALA A 25 55.55 11.36 -49.55
N THR A 26 55.12 12.61 -49.71
CA THR A 26 54.22 13.29 -48.79
C THR A 26 52.87 12.58 -48.81
N VAL A 27 52.62 11.74 -47.80
CA VAL A 27 51.26 11.38 -47.41
C VAL A 27 50.75 12.55 -46.60
N PHE A 28 49.94 13.41 -47.23
CA PHE A 28 48.96 14.19 -46.48
C PHE A 28 47.94 13.19 -45.97
N ALA A 29 48.11 12.72 -44.74
CA ALA A 29 47.01 12.15 -44.00
C ALA A 29 46.09 13.31 -43.65
N GLU A 30 45.06 13.47 -44.46
CA GLU A 30 43.89 14.27 -44.15
C GLU A 30 43.34 13.73 -42.83
N GLU A 31 43.56 14.49 -41.75
CA GLU A 31 43.00 14.20 -40.44
C GLU A 31 41.49 14.50 -40.52
N SER A 32 40.74 13.62 -41.18
CA SER A 32 39.28 13.56 -41.08
C SER A 32 38.93 12.87 -39.76
N GLY A 33 39.40 13.45 -38.65
CA GLY A 33 38.91 13.16 -37.31
C GLY A 33 37.54 13.81 -37.16
N SER A 34 36.53 13.22 -37.78
CA SER A 34 35.15 13.43 -37.34
C SER A 34 35.04 12.81 -35.95
N THR A 35 35.47 13.54 -34.93
CA THR A 35 35.05 13.28 -33.55
C THR A 35 33.53 13.49 -33.54
N ALA A 36 32.80 12.38 -33.67
CA ALA A 36 31.40 12.36 -33.31
C ALA A 36 31.33 12.87 -31.87
N ARG A 37 30.88 14.11 -31.70
CA ARG A 37 30.69 14.70 -30.38
C ARG A 37 29.71 13.77 -29.66
N SER A 38 30.15 13.12 -28.60
CA SER A 38 29.27 12.29 -27.78
C SER A 38 28.03 13.10 -27.41
N GLU A 39 26.86 12.50 -27.58
CA GLU A 39 25.58 13.12 -27.21
C GLU A 39 25.64 13.54 -25.74
N SER A 40 25.25 14.79 -25.44
CA SER A 40 25.25 15.31 -24.07
C SER A 40 24.25 14.53 -23.21
N VAL A 41 24.65 14.16 -22.00
CA VAL A 41 23.81 13.34 -21.10
C VAL A 41 22.46 14.01 -20.80
N GLU A 42 22.41 15.35 -20.72
CA GLU A 42 21.19 16.10 -20.43
C GLU A 42 20.14 16.00 -21.55
N THR A 43 20.53 15.53 -22.74
CA THR A 43 19.60 15.33 -23.87
C THR A 43 18.76 14.07 -23.70
N TRP A 44 19.29 13.03 -23.06
CA TRP A 44 18.64 11.73 -22.92
C TRP A 44 18.43 11.28 -21.47
N MET A 45 19.08 11.93 -20.51
CA MET A 45 18.83 11.81 -19.07
C MET A 45 18.78 13.23 -18.46
N PRO A 46 17.65 13.95 -18.62
CA PRO A 46 17.56 15.37 -18.35
C PRO A 46 17.61 15.73 -16.86
N ASP A 47 17.25 14.82 -15.96
CA ASP A 47 17.15 15.10 -14.53
C ASP A 47 18.53 15.10 -13.83
N PRO A 48 18.95 16.21 -13.21
CA PRO A 48 20.24 16.29 -12.54
C PRO A 48 20.33 15.44 -11.27
N ASN A 49 19.22 15.20 -10.57
CA ASN A 49 19.20 14.32 -9.38
C ASN A 49 19.33 12.85 -9.80
N LEU A 50 18.72 12.48 -10.93
CA LEU A 50 18.94 11.15 -11.51
C LEU A 50 20.41 10.96 -11.92
N ARG A 51 20.98 11.92 -12.67
CA ARG A 51 22.41 11.87 -13.06
C ARG A 51 23.32 11.76 -11.83
N LYS A 52 23.05 12.51 -10.76
CA LYS A 52 23.79 12.45 -9.50
C LYS A 52 23.76 11.05 -8.88
N ALA A 53 22.57 10.45 -8.77
CA ALA A 53 22.40 9.12 -8.19
C ALA A 53 23.09 8.04 -9.04
N VAL A 54 22.87 8.06 -10.36
CA VAL A 54 23.48 7.14 -11.32
C VAL A 54 25.01 7.22 -11.28
N ALA A 55 25.57 8.44 -11.34
CA ALA A 55 27.01 8.64 -11.33
C ALA A 55 27.68 8.09 -10.07
N TYR A 56 27.00 8.22 -8.90
CA TYR A 56 27.45 7.64 -7.65
C TYR A 56 27.55 6.12 -7.75
N TYR A 57 26.49 5.45 -8.22
CA TYR A 57 26.45 3.98 -8.33
C TYR A 57 27.30 3.40 -9.47
N LEU A 58 27.67 4.21 -10.46
CA LEU A 58 28.68 3.85 -11.48
C LEU A 58 30.13 4.01 -10.97
N GLY A 59 30.34 4.18 -9.67
CA GLY A 59 31.67 4.30 -9.07
C GLY A 59 32.15 5.75 -8.88
N GLY A 60 31.23 6.70 -8.77
CA GLY A 60 31.54 8.11 -8.50
C GLY A 60 32.12 8.86 -9.70
N ILE A 61 31.64 8.56 -10.91
CA ILE A 61 32.03 9.27 -12.13
C ILE A 61 31.45 10.69 -12.17
N ASN A 62 31.89 11.52 -13.11
CA ASN A 62 31.28 12.84 -13.32
C ASN A 62 29.84 12.68 -13.86
N PRO A 63 28.81 13.26 -13.23
CA PRO A 63 27.42 13.17 -13.70
C PRO A 63 27.18 13.65 -15.12
N GLU A 64 28.01 14.58 -15.61
CA GLU A 64 27.89 15.11 -16.98
C GLU A 64 28.64 14.27 -18.03
N GLU A 65 29.31 13.19 -17.61
CA GLU A 65 30.08 12.28 -18.47
C GLU A 65 29.46 10.87 -18.56
N ILE A 66 28.27 10.66 -17.98
CA ILE A 66 27.57 9.37 -18.07
C ILE A 66 27.27 9.07 -19.54
N THR A 67 27.58 7.85 -19.99
CA THR A 67 27.22 7.36 -21.32
C THR A 67 26.19 6.23 -21.24
N LYS A 68 25.48 5.96 -22.35
CA LYS A 68 24.54 4.83 -22.45
C LYS A 68 25.25 3.48 -22.26
N GLU A 69 26.51 3.38 -22.68
CA GLU A 69 27.35 2.20 -22.45
C GLU A 69 27.71 2.03 -20.97
N ALA A 70 27.96 3.13 -20.25
CA ALA A 70 28.19 3.08 -18.81
C ALA A 70 26.92 2.64 -18.07
N MET A 71 25.74 3.14 -18.48
CA MET A 71 24.44 2.74 -17.92
C MET A 71 24.20 1.24 -17.94
N ALA A 72 24.68 0.52 -18.96
CA ALA A 72 24.56 -0.94 -19.04
C ALA A 72 25.26 -1.69 -17.89
N ASN A 73 26.18 -1.03 -17.17
CA ASN A 73 26.85 -1.59 -15.99
C ASN A 73 26.21 -1.13 -14.66
N LEU A 74 25.16 -0.31 -14.70
CA LEU A 74 24.41 0.08 -13.51
C LEU A 74 23.59 -1.12 -13.04
N ASP A 75 23.93 -1.67 -11.88
CA ASP A 75 23.23 -2.79 -11.23
C ASP A 75 22.62 -2.40 -9.87
N MET A 76 22.90 -1.19 -9.38
CA MET A 76 22.36 -0.67 -8.14
C MET A 76 21.91 0.77 -8.33
N LEU A 77 20.73 1.11 -7.82
CA LEU A 77 20.26 2.48 -7.78
C LEU A 77 19.36 2.71 -6.57
N THR A 78 19.72 3.69 -5.76
CA THR A 78 18.84 4.24 -4.71
C THR A 78 18.98 5.76 -4.65
N PHE A 79 18.02 6.41 -4.00
CA PHE A 79 17.95 7.86 -3.83
C PHE A 79 18.05 8.28 -2.35
N ASP A 80 18.74 7.48 -1.53
CA ASP A 80 18.96 7.76 -0.11
C ASP A 80 19.53 9.17 0.14
N GLN A 81 18.79 9.95 0.94
CA GLN A 81 19.13 11.33 1.30
C GLN A 81 20.47 11.46 2.02
N TYR A 82 20.88 10.49 2.83
CA TYR A 82 22.11 10.60 3.63
C TYR A 82 23.37 10.49 2.78
N THR A 83 23.26 9.73 1.69
CA THR A 83 24.38 9.45 0.79
C THR A 83 24.43 10.47 -0.35
N LEU A 84 23.26 10.84 -0.88
CA LEU A 84 23.17 11.64 -2.09
C LEU A 84 22.74 13.08 -1.86
N ASP A 85 22.38 13.51 -0.64
CA ASP A 85 21.86 14.87 -0.38
C ASP A 85 20.73 15.23 -1.35
N ILE A 86 19.82 14.27 -1.55
CA ILE A 86 18.57 14.43 -2.30
C ILE A 86 17.47 14.35 -1.24
N PRO A 87 16.75 15.45 -0.95
CA PRO A 87 15.68 15.42 0.04
C PRO A 87 14.62 14.37 -0.30
N GLU A 88 14.04 13.76 0.72
CA GLU A 88 12.88 12.88 0.52
C GLU A 88 11.76 13.61 -0.21
N ASP A 89 11.01 12.87 -1.03
CA ASP A 89 9.91 13.38 -1.85
C ASP A 89 10.33 14.37 -2.94
N THR A 90 11.63 14.49 -3.23
CA THR A 90 12.10 15.21 -4.42
C THR A 90 11.51 14.56 -5.67
N VAL A 91 10.94 15.38 -6.56
CA VAL A 91 10.45 14.92 -7.87
C VAL A 91 11.64 14.65 -8.77
N VAL A 92 11.73 13.42 -9.30
CA VAL A 92 12.83 13.00 -10.18
C VAL A 92 12.24 12.40 -11.46
N ASP A 93 12.64 12.93 -12.61
CA ASP A 93 12.33 12.37 -13.92
C ASP A 93 13.26 11.18 -14.22
N PHE A 94 12.67 10.01 -14.44
CA PHE A 94 13.36 8.73 -14.62
C PHE A 94 13.77 8.45 -16.09
N THR A 95 13.56 9.40 -17.01
CA THR A 95 14.01 9.30 -18.39
C THR A 95 15.51 9.03 -18.45
N GLY A 96 15.91 8.00 -19.21
CA GLY A 96 17.29 7.52 -19.31
C GLY A 96 17.53 6.20 -18.57
N LEU A 97 16.65 5.79 -17.65
CA LEU A 97 16.76 4.50 -16.98
C LEU A 97 16.45 3.29 -17.88
N GLU A 98 15.88 3.49 -19.08
CA GLU A 98 15.75 2.43 -20.08
C GLU A 98 17.09 1.88 -20.59
N TYR A 99 18.18 2.63 -20.39
CA TYR A 99 19.55 2.21 -20.75
C TYR A 99 20.28 1.50 -19.60
N ALA A 100 19.68 1.42 -18.41
CA ALA A 100 20.29 0.77 -17.26
C ALA A 100 20.49 -0.73 -17.51
N GLY A 101 21.50 -1.31 -16.85
CA GLY A 101 21.63 -2.74 -16.71
C GLY A 101 20.47 -3.36 -15.92
N GLU A 102 20.57 -4.66 -15.65
CA GLU A 102 19.61 -5.34 -14.81
C GLU A 102 19.91 -5.02 -13.34
N LEU A 103 19.04 -4.24 -12.69
CA LEU A 103 19.26 -3.78 -11.32
C LEU A 103 19.13 -4.95 -10.33
N LEU A 104 20.20 -5.26 -9.62
CA LEU A 104 20.24 -6.15 -8.45
C LEU A 104 19.66 -5.48 -7.20
N THR A 105 19.77 -4.16 -7.08
CA THR A 105 19.14 -3.41 -5.99
C THR A 105 18.55 -2.12 -6.54
N PHE A 106 17.23 -1.96 -6.39
CA PHE A 106 16.53 -0.76 -6.83
C PHE A 106 15.61 -0.24 -5.73
N ASP A 107 15.91 0.94 -5.21
CA ASP A 107 15.06 1.63 -4.24
C ASP A 107 14.73 3.04 -4.71
N SER A 108 13.49 3.23 -5.12
CA SER A 108 12.95 4.51 -5.57
C SER A 108 12.03 5.18 -4.55
N THR A 109 11.88 4.60 -3.35
CA THR A 109 10.87 5.03 -2.37
C THR A 109 11.17 6.39 -1.72
N TYR A 110 12.40 6.87 -1.83
CA TYR A 110 12.84 8.18 -1.33
C TYR A 110 12.40 9.36 -2.20
N VAL A 111 11.98 9.13 -3.45
CA VAL A 111 11.68 10.19 -4.42
C VAL A 111 10.31 10.01 -5.06
N ILE A 112 9.78 11.08 -5.65
CA ILE A 112 8.57 11.05 -6.46
C ILE A 112 8.99 10.86 -7.93
N ALA A 113 8.94 9.61 -8.40
CA ALA A 113 9.31 9.27 -9.76
C ALA A 113 8.30 9.78 -10.81
N LYS A 114 8.79 10.46 -11.86
CA LYS A 114 8.03 10.86 -13.05
C LYS A 114 8.66 10.30 -14.32
N ASN A 115 7.89 10.25 -15.41
CA ASN A 115 8.35 9.79 -16.73
C ASN A 115 9.10 8.44 -16.64
N VAL A 116 8.52 7.50 -15.90
CA VAL A 116 9.16 6.21 -15.60
C VAL A 116 9.19 5.34 -16.86
N PRO A 117 10.39 5.05 -17.42
CA PRO A 117 10.53 4.14 -18.56
C PRO A 117 10.43 2.69 -18.08
N THR A 118 10.48 1.73 -19.00
CA THR A 118 10.67 0.33 -18.62
C THR A 118 12.04 0.16 -17.94
N ILE A 119 12.06 -0.44 -16.74
CA ILE A 119 13.27 -0.66 -15.96
C ILE A 119 13.41 -2.17 -15.72
N LYS A 120 14.61 -2.71 -15.97
CA LYS A 120 14.90 -4.13 -15.76
C LYS A 120 15.50 -4.37 -14.39
N VAL A 121 14.99 -5.37 -13.69
CA VAL A 121 15.56 -5.88 -12.44
C VAL A 121 16.06 -7.31 -12.66
N ALA A 122 17.20 -7.61 -12.04
CA ALA A 122 17.87 -8.90 -12.20
C ALA A 122 17.20 -10.03 -11.40
N ASP A 123 17.57 -11.28 -11.71
CA ASP A 123 17.35 -12.41 -10.81
C ASP A 123 17.96 -12.14 -9.42
N ARG A 124 17.22 -12.51 -8.37
CA ARG A 124 17.55 -12.29 -6.95
C ARG A 124 17.65 -10.82 -6.53
N SER A 125 16.96 -9.93 -7.25
CA SER A 125 16.97 -8.50 -6.96
C SER A 125 16.24 -8.12 -5.67
N LEU A 126 16.65 -6.99 -5.10
CA LEU A 126 15.97 -6.30 -4.00
C LEU A 126 15.30 -5.05 -4.56
N VAL A 127 13.97 -4.99 -4.48
CA VAL A 127 13.15 -3.98 -5.14
C VAL A 127 12.25 -3.28 -4.14
N TYR A 128 12.37 -1.96 -4.05
CA TYR A 128 11.60 -1.08 -3.18
C TYR A 128 11.04 0.06 -4.03
N VAL A 129 9.73 0.04 -4.27
CA VAL A 129 9.12 0.92 -5.29
C VAL A 129 7.74 1.42 -4.89
N MET A 130 7.35 2.56 -5.46
CA MET A 130 5.98 3.03 -5.45
C MET A 130 5.17 2.35 -6.59
N PRO A 131 3.82 2.30 -6.52
CA PRO A 131 2.98 1.62 -7.53
C PRO A 131 3.21 2.06 -8.98
N ASN A 132 3.46 3.35 -9.20
CA ASN A 132 3.73 3.90 -10.53
C ASN A 132 5.02 3.35 -11.15
N VAL A 133 6.01 3.04 -10.32
CA VAL A 133 7.28 2.45 -10.75
C VAL A 133 7.14 0.94 -10.93
N LEU A 134 6.45 0.23 -10.03
CA LEU A 134 6.15 -1.21 -10.14
C LEU A 134 5.55 -1.57 -11.51
N LYS A 135 4.60 -0.74 -11.99
CA LYS A 135 3.93 -0.87 -13.30
C LYS A 135 4.88 -0.86 -14.50
N LYS A 136 6.12 -0.43 -14.31
CA LYS A 136 7.14 -0.27 -15.35
C LYS A 136 8.32 -1.23 -15.21
N LEU A 137 8.29 -2.10 -14.19
CA LEU A 137 9.35 -3.08 -13.99
C LEU A 137 9.17 -4.30 -14.89
N GLU A 138 10.29 -4.75 -15.44
CA GLU A 138 10.47 -6.07 -16.03
C GLU A 138 11.51 -6.83 -15.21
N THR A 139 11.28 -8.11 -14.94
CA THR A 139 12.24 -8.97 -14.25
C THR A 139 12.84 -10.00 -15.20
N THR A 140 14.13 -10.29 -15.05
CA THR A 140 14.80 -11.38 -15.78
C THR A 140 14.82 -12.69 -15.00
N GLY A 141 14.39 -12.67 -13.74
CA GLY A 141 14.33 -13.85 -12.87
C GLY A 141 13.40 -13.66 -11.68
N ARG A 142 13.75 -14.30 -10.57
CA ARG A 142 12.97 -14.29 -9.34
C ARG A 142 13.38 -13.14 -8.44
N VAL A 143 12.45 -12.31 -8.00
CA VAL A 143 12.75 -11.20 -7.09
C VAL A 143 12.95 -11.72 -5.67
N SER A 144 14.04 -11.37 -4.99
CA SER A 144 14.28 -11.80 -3.61
C SER A 144 13.51 -10.98 -2.59
N GLN A 145 13.25 -9.70 -2.87
CA GLN A 145 12.39 -8.89 -2.02
C GLN A 145 11.67 -7.84 -2.85
N LEU A 146 10.35 -7.78 -2.71
CA LEU A 146 9.51 -6.76 -3.31
C LEU A 146 8.75 -6.02 -2.22
N ASP A 147 9.16 -4.77 -1.96
CA ASP A 147 8.45 -3.84 -1.10
C ASP A 147 7.73 -2.80 -1.97
N ILE A 148 6.42 -2.68 -1.78
CA ILE A 148 5.57 -1.70 -2.44
C ILE A 148 5.15 -0.65 -1.42
N GLY A 149 5.55 0.59 -1.64
CA GLY A 149 5.32 1.68 -0.70
C GLY A 149 6.46 1.91 0.29
N LYS A 150 6.29 2.94 1.12
CA LYS A 150 7.30 3.35 2.09
C LYS A 150 7.21 2.54 3.38
N ARG A 151 8.33 1.93 3.77
CA ARG A 151 8.44 1.24 5.07
C ARG A 151 8.31 2.21 6.25
N TYR A 152 8.86 3.41 6.10
CA TYR A 152 8.85 4.47 7.09
C TYR A 152 8.18 5.71 6.49
N GLY A 153 7.36 6.40 7.28
CA GLY A 153 6.53 7.49 6.79
C GLY A 153 5.13 7.03 6.42
N GLU A 154 4.46 7.82 5.58
CA GLU A 154 3.09 7.56 5.15
C GLU A 154 3.06 6.54 4.00
N GLY A 155 2.17 5.56 4.13
CA GLY A 155 2.03 4.46 3.19
C GLY A 155 1.30 4.88 1.92
N VAL A 156 1.14 3.94 1.01
CA VAL A 156 0.47 4.18 -0.27
C VAL A 156 -1.04 4.31 -0.03
N PRO A 157 -1.71 5.37 -0.53
CA PRO A 157 -3.16 5.47 -0.47
C PRO A 157 -3.83 4.27 -1.12
N THR A 158 -4.93 3.77 -0.54
CA THR A 158 -5.66 2.60 -1.05
C THR A 158 -5.97 2.69 -2.55
N SER A 159 -6.32 3.87 -3.06
CA SER A 159 -6.65 4.09 -4.47
C SER A 159 -5.52 3.74 -5.45
N GLU A 160 -4.26 3.79 -5.00
CA GLU A 160 -3.10 3.48 -5.84
C GLU A 160 -2.69 2.00 -5.80
N LEU A 161 -3.20 1.24 -4.81
CA LEU A 161 -2.96 -0.19 -4.66
C LEU A 161 -3.99 -1.07 -5.38
N ILE A 162 -5.17 -0.53 -5.68
CA ILE A 162 -6.24 -1.25 -6.36
C ILE A 162 -5.76 -1.74 -7.73
N GLY A 163 -5.95 -3.03 -7.99
CA GLY A 163 -5.64 -3.66 -9.28
C GLY A 163 -4.16 -3.84 -9.58
N LEU A 164 -3.27 -3.79 -8.58
CA LEU A 164 -1.84 -4.07 -8.77
C LEU A 164 -1.49 -5.57 -8.90
N GLY A 165 -2.46 -6.47 -8.74
CA GLY A 165 -2.23 -7.92 -8.76
C GLY A 165 -1.39 -8.40 -9.95
N GLU A 166 -1.75 -8.00 -11.17
CA GLU A 166 -1.00 -8.39 -12.38
C GLU A 166 0.43 -7.85 -12.41
N ASP A 167 0.65 -6.62 -11.93
CA ASP A 167 1.99 -6.05 -11.83
C ASP A 167 2.84 -6.78 -10.79
N ILE A 168 2.23 -7.21 -9.68
CA ILE A 168 2.89 -8.04 -8.65
C ILE A 168 3.21 -9.43 -9.21
N HIS A 169 2.27 -10.06 -9.92
CA HIS A 169 2.46 -11.37 -10.54
C HIS A 169 3.59 -11.37 -11.57
N ARG A 170 3.74 -10.27 -12.33
CA ARG A 170 4.84 -10.08 -13.28
C ARG A 170 6.22 -10.19 -12.62
N MET A 171 6.34 -9.89 -11.33
CA MET A 171 7.61 -9.95 -10.60
C MET A 171 8.02 -11.36 -10.15
N ASN A 172 7.21 -12.39 -10.45
CA ASN A 172 7.48 -13.84 -10.42
C ASN A 172 8.11 -14.42 -9.14
N PRO A 173 7.48 -15.45 -8.53
CA PRO A 173 7.15 -15.39 -7.11
C PRO A 173 8.27 -14.74 -6.30
N ALA A 174 8.01 -13.54 -5.79
CA ALA A 174 8.99 -12.89 -4.93
C ALA A 174 9.23 -13.79 -3.71
N ASP A 175 10.48 -13.94 -3.26
CA ASP A 175 10.76 -14.62 -1.99
C ASP A 175 10.01 -13.94 -0.84
N SER A 176 9.96 -12.61 -0.86
CA SER A 176 9.33 -11.75 0.13
C SER A 176 8.51 -10.66 -0.55
N LEU A 177 7.26 -10.50 -0.16
CA LEU A 177 6.37 -9.44 -0.60
C LEU A 177 5.92 -8.59 0.60
N ARG A 178 6.08 -7.28 0.51
CA ARG A 178 5.49 -6.36 1.50
C ARG A 178 4.75 -5.23 0.81
N ILE A 179 3.57 -4.92 1.31
CA ILE A 179 2.75 -3.83 0.79
C ILE A 179 2.43 -2.89 1.94
N PHE A 180 2.95 -1.66 1.85
CA PHE A 180 2.75 -0.62 2.85
C PHE A 180 1.62 0.30 2.40
N SER A 181 0.42 0.06 2.91
CA SER A 181 -0.74 0.92 2.68
C SER A 181 -0.89 1.98 3.77
N LYS A 182 -1.46 3.10 3.39
CA LYS A 182 -1.89 4.14 4.34
C LYS A 182 -3.11 3.67 5.12
N ASP A 183 -4.15 3.22 4.43
CA ASP A 183 -5.52 3.11 4.95
C ASP A 183 -6.32 1.93 4.38
N MET A 184 -5.64 0.88 3.88
CA MET A 184 -6.32 -0.24 3.24
C MET A 184 -6.98 -1.16 4.27
N ALA A 185 -8.26 -1.47 4.03
CA ALA A 185 -9.05 -2.43 4.81
C ALA A 185 -9.47 -3.66 4.00
N ASP A 186 -9.73 -3.48 2.70
CA ASP A 186 -10.10 -4.56 1.78
C ASP A 186 -8.89 -4.92 0.90
N PHE A 187 -8.09 -5.90 1.33
CA PHE A 187 -6.89 -6.33 0.60
C PHE A 187 -7.22 -7.10 -0.68
N SER A 188 -8.46 -7.59 -0.85
CA SER A 188 -8.87 -8.28 -2.08
C SER A 188 -8.88 -7.37 -3.29
N ALA A 189 -9.06 -6.06 -3.07
CA ALA A 189 -9.05 -5.04 -4.12
C ALA A 189 -7.67 -4.88 -4.80
N ILE A 190 -6.59 -5.39 -4.21
CA ILE A 190 -5.27 -5.43 -4.86
C ILE A 190 -5.32 -6.37 -6.08
N GLY A 191 -6.10 -7.46 -6.00
CA GLY A 191 -6.26 -8.43 -7.09
C GLY A 191 -5.18 -9.52 -7.14
N ILE A 192 -4.47 -9.76 -6.04
CA ILE A 192 -3.49 -10.84 -5.94
C ILE A 192 -4.20 -12.20 -5.96
N GLN A 193 -3.77 -13.10 -6.84
CA GLN A 193 -4.30 -14.46 -6.89
C GLN A 193 -3.60 -15.35 -5.85
N SER A 194 -4.31 -16.32 -5.27
CA SER A 194 -3.74 -17.22 -4.25
C SER A 194 -2.52 -17.99 -4.73
N GLU A 195 -2.48 -18.34 -6.00
CA GLU A 195 -1.41 -19.10 -6.63
C GLU A 195 -0.11 -18.29 -6.62
N ALA A 196 -0.18 -16.96 -6.70
CA ALA A 196 0.99 -16.09 -6.71
C ALA A 196 1.76 -16.08 -5.39
N LEU A 197 1.08 -16.33 -4.27
CA LEU A 197 1.70 -16.41 -2.96
C LEU A 197 2.17 -17.82 -2.60
N THR A 198 1.89 -18.84 -3.43
CA THR A 198 2.21 -20.24 -3.12
C THR A 198 3.73 -20.49 -3.06
N ASP A 199 4.51 -19.78 -3.86
CA ASP A 199 5.98 -19.86 -3.90
C ASP A 199 6.66 -18.64 -3.24
N THR A 200 5.88 -17.83 -2.51
CA THR A 200 6.37 -16.70 -1.70
C THR A 200 6.67 -17.21 -0.29
N ASN A 201 7.88 -16.97 0.22
CA ASN A 201 8.27 -17.43 1.57
C ASN A 201 7.66 -16.55 2.66
N TYR A 202 7.47 -15.27 2.39
CA TYR A 202 6.97 -14.29 3.33
C TYR A 202 6.14 -13.23 2.60
N ALA A 203 4.93 -12.96 3.11
CA ALA A 203 4.10 -11.86 2.64
C ALA A 203 3.60 -11.06 3.84
N GLU A 204 3.58 -9.73 3.72
CA GLU A 204 3.07 -8.81 4.74
C GLU A 204 2.25 -7.70 4.09
N PHE A 205 0.99 -7.58 4.46
CA PHE A 205 0.11 -6.47 4.09
C PHE A 205 -0.02 -5.53 5.30
N VAL A 206 0.50 -4.32 5.17
CA VAL A 206 0.58 -3.35 6.26
C VAL A 206 -0.45 -2.24 6.02
N THR A 207 -1.16 -1.86 7.06
CA THR A 207 -1.97 -0.64 7.10
C THR A 207 -1.47 0.25 8.23
N GLN A 208 -0.92 1.41 7.87
CA GLN A 208 -0.21 2.27 8.82
C GLN A 208 -1.14 3.22 9.60
N THR A 209 -2.32 3.52 9.07
CA THR A 209 -3.35 4.30 9.77
C THR A 209 -4.28 3.36 10.52
N GLN A 210 -4.66 3.74 11.74
CA GLN A 210 -5.71 3.05 12.48
C GLN A 210 -7.03 3.11 11.71
N LEU A 211 -7.59 1.94 11.42
CA LEU A 211 -8.87 1.82 10.74
C LEU A 211 -10.03 2.09 11.71
N VAL A 212 -11.15 2.58 11.18
CA VAL A 212 -12.43 2.62 11.90
C VAL A 212 -13.40 1.74 11.13
N LEU A 213 -13.87 0.67 11.77
CA LEU A 213 -14.76 -0.32 11.19
C LEU A 213 -16.23 0.03 11.47
N PRO A 214 -17.19 -0.58 10.78
CA PRO A 214 -18.61 -0.39 11.05
C PRO A 214 -18.97 -0.68 12.50
N ASP A 215 -19.96 0.03 13.03
CA ASP A 215 -20.36 -0.02 14.44
C ASP A 215 -20.82 -1.42 14.88
N LEU A 216 -20.39 -1.82 16.08
CA LEU A 216 -21.00 -2.91 16.84
C LEU A 216 -22.26 -2.38 17.52
N LYS A 217 -23.43 -2.82 17.04
CA LYS A 217 -24.72 -2.44 17.60
C LYS A 217 -25.07 -3.35 18.77
N VAL A 218 -25.29 -2.76 19.94
CA VAL A 218 -25.64 -3.47 21.17
C VAL A 218 -26.98 -2.95 21.68
N GLU A 219 -27.95 -3.83 21.91
CA GLU A 219 -29.20 -3.40 22.53
C GLU A 219 -28.92 -2.98 23.99
N LYS A 220 -29.56 -1.89 24.43
CA LYS A 220 -29.45 -1.42 25.81
C LYS A 220 -29.92 -2.51 26.77
N ASP A 221 -29.14 -2.73 27.83
CA ASP A 221 -29.39 -3.78 28.83
C ASP A 221 -29.29 -5.21 28.28
N HIS A 222 -28.71 -5.42 27.08
CA HIS A 222 -28.49 -6.76 26.53
C HIS A 222 -27.56 -7.60 27.41
N THR A 223 -28.06 -8.73 27.89
CA THR A 223 -27.29 -9.70 28.66
C THR A 223 -27.10 -10.95 27.80
N GLY A 224 -26.00 -11.02 27.06
CA GLY A 224 -25.69 -12.20 26.26
C GLY A 224 -24.66 -11.94 25.17
N LYS A 225 -24.55 -12.92 24.28
CA LYS A 225 -23.69 -12.89 23.09
C LYS A 225 -24.17 -11.82 22.10
N VAL A 226 -23.25 -11.08 21.50
CA VAL A 226 -23.51 -10.11 20.43
C VAL A 226 -22.64 -10.46 19.24
N LEU A 227 -23.27 -10.85 18.12
CA LEU A 227 -22.58 -11.13 16.88
C LEU A 227 -22.23 -9.82 16.16
N TYR A 228 -20.95 -9.62 15.89
CA TYR A 228 -20.40 -8.57 15.06
C TYR A 228 -20.09 -9.08 13.67
N THR A 229 -20.80 -8.58 12.66
CA THR A 229 -20.58 -8.88 11.24
C THR A 229 -20.14 -7.62 10.50
N GLN A 230 -19.27 -7.79 9.50
CA GLN A 230 -18.69 -6.69 8.74
C GLN A 230 -18.19 -7.17 7.38
N ASP A 231 -18.15 -6.26 6.40
CA ASP A 231 -17.66 -6.52 5.03
C ASP A 231 -16.53 -5.55 4.60
N ALA A 232 -15.98 -4.80 5.56
CA ALA A 232 -14.99 -3.74 5.36
C ALA A 232 -13.54 -4.23 5.46
N LEU A 233 -13.23 -5.07 6.45
CA LEU A 233 -11.90 -5.62 6.72
C LEU A 233 -11.80 -7.03 6.13
N LYS A 234 -11.14 -7.14 4.97
CA LYS A 234 -11.08 -8.37 4.17
C LYS A 234 -9.65 -8.76 3.87
N ASP A 235 -9.40 -10.06 3.90
CA ASP A 235 -8.16 -10.67 3.44
C ASP A 235 -7.99 -10.49 1.91
N PHE A 236 -6.82 -10.81 1.36
CA PHE A 236 -6.57 -10.68 -0.08
C PHE A 236 -7.45 -11.59 -0.97
N ARG A 237 -8.17 -12.55 -0.36
CA ARG A 237 -9.10 -13.48 -1.03
C ARG A 237 -10.56 -13.03 -0.90
N GLY A 238 -10.83 -11.94 -0.17
CA GLY A 238 -12.14 -11.36 0.05
C GLY A 238 -12.90 -11.89 1.28
N ASN A 239 -12.27 -12.70 2.13
CA ASN A 239 -12.89 -13.19 3.36
C ASN A 239 -12.74 -12.17 4.49
N SER A 240 -13.73 -12.09 5.38
CA SER A 240 -13.63 -11.28 6.60
C SER A 240 -12.44 -11.74 7.46
N LEU A 241 -11.53 -10.81 7.80
CA LEU A 241 -10.43 -11.08 8.75
C LEU A 241 -10.89 -11.27 10.19
N LEU A 242 -12.16 -11.00 10.47
CA LEU A 242 -12.77 -11.08 11.80
C LEU A 242 -13.77 -12.23 11.87
N SER A 243 -13.47 -13.36 11.23
CA SER A 243 -14.30 -14.56 11.15
C SER A 243 -13.45 -15.83 11.28
N SER A 244 -14.09 -16.98 11.50
CA SER A 244 -13.44 -18.30 11.55
C SER A 244 -12.80 -18.72 10.21
N VAL A 245 -13.21 -18.07 9.11
CA VAL A 245 -12.73 -18.35 7.75
C VAL A 245 -11.35 -17.73 7.51
N ALA A 246 -10.97 -16.72 8.30
CA ALA A 246 -9.68 -16.05 8.16
C ALA A 246 -8.51 -16.99 8.46
N THR A 247 -7.42 -16.85 7.70
CA THR A 247 -6.17 -17.59 7.93
C THR A 247 -5.30 -16.95 9.01
N THR A 248 -5.64 -15.74 9.44
CA THR A 248 -4.90 -14.96 10.46
C THR A 248 -5.91 -14.37 11.43
N MET A 249 -5.54 -14.34 12.71
CA MET A 249 -6.33 -13.76 13.78
C MET A 249 -5.60 -12.55 14.39
N PRO A 250 -6.35 -11.56 14.92
CA PRO A 250 -5.76 -10.48 15.69
C PRO A 250 -4.97 -11.02 16.88
N THR A 251 -3.85 -10.37 17.16
CA THR A 251 -2.97 -10.64 18.29
C THR A 251 -3.56 -10.09 19.58
N THR A 252 -4.30 -8.98 19.51
CA THR A 252 -4.90 -8.34 20.66
C THR A 252 -6.27 -7.80 20.31
N VAL A 253 -7.23 -8.03 21.21
CA VAL A 253 -8.56 -7.43 21.17
C VAL A 253 -8.84 -6.85 22.56
N GLN A 254 -9.34 -5.63 22.66
CA GLN A 254 -9.56 -4.92 23.93
C GLN A 254 -10.84 -4.08 23.87
N TYR A 255 -11.53 -3.93 25.00
CA TYR A 255 -12.50 -2.87 25.17
C TYR A 255 -11.82 -1.58 25.60
N LEU A 256 -12.20 -0.47 24.96
CA LEU A 256 -11.77 0.87 25.33
C LEU A 256 -12.96 1.77 25.68
N ASP A 257 -12.75 2.74 26.57
CA ASP A 257 -13.75 3.74 26.93
C ASP A 257 -13.84 4.90 25.91
N GLU A 258 -14.65 5.92 26.20
CA GLU A 258 -14.81 7.09 25.33
C GLU A 258 -13.52 7.90 25.11
N ASN A 259 -12.59 7.83 26.06
CA ASN A 259 -11.28 8.48 26.01
C ASN A 259 -10.21 7.59 25.35
N LYS A 260 -10.61 6.41 24.87
CA LYS A 260 -9.74 5.35 24.31
C LYS A 260 -8.78 4.76 25.35
N GLU A 261 -9.14 4.81 26.63
CA GLU A 261 -8.41 4.13 27.69
C GLU A 261 -8.85 2.67 27.79
N TYR A 262 -7.89 1.79 28.11
CA TYR A 262 -8.13 0.35 28.26
C TYR A 262 -9.09 0.07 29.42
N ILE A 263 -10.10 -0.75 29.17
CA ILE A 263 -11.04 -1.26 30.18
C ILE A 263 -10.70 -2.71 30.53
N ASP A 264 -10.87 -3.62 29.56
CA ASP A 264 -10.72 -5.05 29.77
C ASP A 264 -10.47 -5.81 28.44
N TYR A 265 -10.08 -7.07 28.55
CA TYR A 265 -10.04 -8.01 27.43
C TYR A 265 -11.42 -8.64 27.22
N PRO A 266 -11.98 -8.64 25.99
CA PRO A 266 -13.23 -9.31 25.69
C PRO A 266 -13.09 -10.82 25.78
N PHE A 267 -14.15 -11.49 26.25
CA PHE A 267 -14.41 -12.87 25.88
C PHE A 267 -15.16 -12.88 24.55
N PHE A 268 -14.63 -13.58 23.55
CA PHE A 268 -15.26 -13.68 22.24
C PHE A 268 -14.94 -15.01 21.56
N ASP A 269 -15.87 -15.46 20.72
CA ASP A 269 -15.70 -16.59 19.82
C ASP A 269 -15.68 -16.12 18.36
N TYR A 270 -15.14 -16.93 17.45
CA TYR A 270 -15.30 -16.73 16.02
C TYR A 270 -16.43 -17.58 15.47
N THR A 271 -17.20 -16.99 14.57
CA THR A 271 -18.19 -17.65 13.74
C THR A 271 -17.79 -17.52 12.27
N ASP A 272 -18.46 -18.24 11.38
CA ASP A 272 -18.24 -18.12 9.93
C ASP A 272 -18.63 -16.72 9.40
N GLU A 273 -19.44 -15.97 10.14
CA GLU A 273 -19.92 -14.63 9.76
C GLU A 273 -19.09 -13.50 10.39
N GLY A 274 -18.46 -13.73 11.53
CA GLY A 274 -17.91 -12.64 12.34
C GLY A 274 -17.42 -13.05 13.74
N MET A 275 -17.26 -12.05 14.62
CA MET A 275 -16.89 -12.26 16.02
C MET A 275 -18.13 -12.20 16.92
N GLU A 276 -18.23 -13.09 17.88
CA GLU A 276 -19.31 -13.09 18.85
C GLU A 276 -18.77 -12.68 20.23
N PHE A 277 -19.17 -11.50 20.70
CA PHE A 277 -18.70 -10.94 21.97
C PHE A 277 -19.63 -11.30 23.13
N GLU A 278 -19.06 -11.56 24.30
CA GLU A 278 -19.81 -11.73 25.54
C GLU A 278 -19.51 -10.61 26.55
N ASN A 279 -20.49 -10.32 27.41
CA ASN A 279 -20.34 -9.45 28.59
C ASN A 279 -19.69 -8.09 28.29
N ILE A 280 -20.16 -7.41 27.23
CA ILE A 280 -19.64 -6.08 26.83
C ILE A 280 -19.86 -5.07 27.99
N PRO A 281 -18.80 -4.52 28.62
CA PRO A 281 -18.91 -3.56 29.72
C PRO A 281 -19.73 -2.33 29.33
N GLU A 282 -20.51 -1.73 30.24
CA GLU A 282 -21.42 -0.61 29.93
C GLU A 282 -20.66 0.61 29.40
N GLU A 283 -19.51 0.88 30.02
CA GLU A 283 -18.55 1.95 29.72
C GLU A 283 -17.74 1.74 28.43
N ALA A 284 -17.77 0.54 27.84
CA ALA A 284 -17.06 0.26 26.60
C ALA A 284 -17.67 1.07 25.44
N ALA A 285 -16.85 1.91 24.82
CA ALA A 285 -17.19 2.72 23.67
C ALA A 285 -16.57 2.19 22.38
N TYR A 286 -15.49 1.41 22.48
CA TYR A 286 -14.83 0.80 21.32
C TYR A 286 -14.35 -0.62 21.60
N VAL A 287 -14.27 -1.44 20.55
CA VAL A 287 -13.41 -2.62 20.51
C VAL A 287 -12.17 -2.27 19.69
N TYR A 288 -11.00 -2.33 20.32
CA TYR A 288 -9.71 -2.21 19.65
C TYR A 288 -9.25 -3.58 19.18
N ILE A 289 -8.73 -3.64 17.96
CA ILE A 289 -8.21 -4.85 17.32
C ILE A 289 -6.82 -4.54 16.80
N ASP A 290 -5.86 -5.41 17.10
CA ASP A 290 -4.49 -5.31 16.64
C ASP A 290 -4.04 -6.61 16.01
N PHE A 291 -3.62 -6.53 14.75
CA PHE A 291 -2.84 -7.55 14.08
C PHE A 291 -1.38 -7.10 14.19
N ALA A 292 -0.73 -7.52 15.26
CA ALA A 292 0.59 -7.03 15.61
C ALA A 292 1.62 -7.52 14.61
N ARG A 293 2.58 -6.64 14.29
CA ARG A 293 3.78 -7.05 13.58
C ARG A 293 4.67 -7.86 14.50
N ILE A 294 4.55 -9.19 14.48
CA ILE A 294 5.51 -10.04 15.19
C ILE A 294 6.80 -10.06 14.34
N PRO A 295 7.96 -9.66 14.88
CA PRO A 295 9.23 -9.86 14.19
C PRO A 295 9.44 -11.37 14.10
N THR A 296 9.11 -11.98 12.96
CA THR A 296 9.30 -13.40 12.72
C THR A 296 10.77 -13.74 12.94
N ARG A 297 11.06 -14.38 14.08
CA ARG A 297 12.23 -15.24 14.20
C ARG A 297 12.02 -16.33 13.15
N LEU A 298 12.96 -16.40 12.20
CA LEU A 298 13.22 -17.51 11.29
C LEU A 298 12.63 -18.82 11.85
N SER A 299 11.53 -19.29 11.26
CA SER A 299 11.09 -20.65 11.50
C SER A 299 12.11 -21.58 10.84
N ASN A 300 12.87 -22.31 11.65
CA ASN A 300 13.94 -23.20 11.19
C ASN A 300 13.40 -24.52 10.59
N ASN A 301 12.10 -24.61 10.29
CA ASN A 301 11.51 -25.83 9.73
C ASN A 301 11.41 -25.71 8.20
N ALA A 302 12.41 -26.25 7.49
CA ALA A 302 12.45 -26.34 6.03
C ALA A 302 11.28 -27.13 5.38
N ASN A 303 10.29 -27.58 6.16
CA ASN A 303 9.22 -28.47 5.72
C ASN A 303 7.80 -27.89 5.99
N THR A 304 7.68 -26.60 6.29
CA THR A 304 6.37 -25.91 6.27
C THR A 304 6.56 -24.56 5.58
N ARG A 305 6.12 -24.46 4.32
CA ARG A 305 6.11 -23.22 3.51
C ARG A 305 5.03 -22.29 4.08
N ALA A 306 5.30 -21.75 5.28
CA ALA A 306 4.29 -21.23 6.19
C ALA A 306 3.75 -19.85 5.77
N LEU A 307 2.62 -19.83 5.07
CA LEU A 307 1.63 -18.75 5.11
C LEU A 307 0.82 -18.76 6.44
N ASN A 308 1.39 -19.36 7.49
CA ASN A 308 0.74 -19.52 8.77
C ASN A 308 1.34 -18.51 9.74
N TYR A 309 0.51 -17.53 10.09
CA TYR A 309 0.72 -16.44 11.05
C TYR A 309 1.47 -15.23 10.47
N ASP A 310 0.87 -14.04 10.64
CA ASP A 310 1.46 -12.71 10.41
C ASP A 310 1.42 -12.15 8.97
N LEU A 311 0.36 -12.47 8.19
CA LEU A 311 0.15 -11.90 6.86
C LEU A 311 -0.29 -10.42 6.89
N TYR A 312 -0.92 -9.98 7.98
CA TYR A 312 -1.49 -8.63 8.11
C TYR A 312 -0.90 -7.92 9.32
N SER A 313 -0.52 -6.66 9.12
CA SER A 313 0.00 -5.77 10.16
C SER A 313 -0.84 -4.48 10.16
N LEU A 314 -1.87 -4.42 11.02
CA LEU A 314 -2.81 -3.31 11.09
C LEU A 314 -3.49 -3.23 12.45
N ASN A 315 -4.07 -2.08 12.77
CA ASN A 315 -4.98 -1.96 13.89
C ASN A 315 -6.28 -1.25 13.49
N ALA A 316 -7.34 -1.52 14.24
CA ALA A 316 -8.68 -1.04 13.96
C ALA A 316 -9.47 -0.76 15.25
N LEU A 317 -10.40 0.18 15.15
CA LEU A 317 -11.43 0.45 16.16
C LEU A 317 -12.81 0.10 15.60
N ILE A 318 -13.59 -0.64 16.38
CA ILE A 318 -15.02 -0.84 16.17
C ILE A 318 -15.75 0.04 17.18
N PRO A 319 -16.47 1.10 16.77
CA PRO A 319 -17.32 1.85 17.67
C PRO A 319 -18.47 0.99 18.20
N ILE A 320 -18.79 1.11 19.48
CA ILE A 320 -19.93 0.43 20.11
C ILE A 320 -21.09 1.42 20.18
N VAL A 321 -22.17 1.11 19.48
CA VAL A 321 -23.39 1.92 19.48
C VAL A 321 -24.49 1.19 20.23
N ARG A 322 -24.89 1.76 21.37
CA ARG A 322 -26.01 1.24 22.16
C ARG A 322 -27.32 1.79 21.66
N PHE A 323 -28.26 0.91 21.32
CA PHE A 323 -29.58 1.29 20.82
C PHE A 323 -30.69 0.69 21.67
N GLN A 324 -31.88 1.29 21.66
CA GLN A 324 -33.03 0.77 22.38
C GLN A 324 -34.24 0.78 21.43
N PRO A 325 -34.69 -0.39 20.93
CA PRO A 325 -35.82 -0.46 20.01
C PRO A 325 -37.08 0.19 20.59
N GLY A 326 -37.68 1.09 19.82
CA GLY A 326 -39.00 1.63 20.08
C GLY A 326 -40.10 0.63 19.70
N ALA A 327 -41.32 0.89 20.16
CA ALA A 327 -42.47 0.16 19.65
C ALA A 327 -42.78 0.60 18.22
N ASP A 328 -43.06 -0.36 17.35
CA ASP A 328 -43.57 -0.08 16.01
C ASP A 328 -44.79 0.84 16.06
N VAL A 329 -44.77 1.87 15.21
CA VAL A 329 -45.90 2.76 15.01
C VAL A 329 -46.62 2.32 13.74
N THR A 330 -47.84 1.82 13.91
CA THR A 330 -48.72 1.50 12.79
C THR A 330 -49.50 2.75 12.35
N VAL A 331 -49.18 3.27 11.18
CA VAL A 331 -49.93 4.32 10.50
C VAL A 331 -51.08 3.68 9.74
N LYS A 332 -52.29 3.90 10.23
CA LYS A 332 -53.53 3.45 9.59
C LYS A 332 -54.11 4.54 8.71
N TYR A 333 -54.50 4.16 7.50
CA TYR A 333 -55.19 5.04 6.55
C TYR A 333 -56.67 4.67 6.55
N GLN A 334 -57.50 5.44 7.26
CA GLN A 334 -58.95 5.16 7.41
C GLN A 334 -59.80 6.42 7.16
N ASP A 335 -61.07 6.24 6.79
CA ASP A 335 -62.06 7.33 6.66
C ASP A 335 -62.70 7.73 8.00
N GLU A 336 -63.72 8.60 7.98
CA GLU A 336 -64.41 9.09 9.19
C GLU A 336 -65.22 7.97 9.87
N GLU A 337 -65.57 6.93 9.12
CA GLU A 337 -66.37 5.79 9.53
C GLU A 337 -65.50 4.58 9.97
N GLY A 338 -64.18 4.65 9.77
CA GLY A 338 -63.18 3.65 10.20
C GLY A 338 -62.83 2.60 9.14
N GLU A 339 -63.31 2.76 7.89
CA GLU A 339 -62.99 1.88 6.77
C GLU A 339 -61.56 2.12 6.28
N THR A 340 -60.85 1.02 5.98
CA THR A 340 -59.45 1.08 5.53
C THR A 340 -59.35 1.60 4.10
N LEU A 341 -58.66 2.73 3.94
CA LEU A 341 -58.42 3.42 2.67
C LEU A 341 -57.12 3.00 1.98
N ALA A 342 -56.14 2.49 2.73
CA ALA A 342 -54.87 1.97 2.21
C ALA A 342 -54.26 0.97 3.18
N ASP A 343 -53.30 0.18 2.71
CA ASP A 343 -52.51 -0.70 3.58
C ASP A 343 -51.79 0.09 4.67
N ASP A 344 -51.85 -0.46 5.88
CA ASP A 344 -51.14 0.04 7.06
C ASP A 344 -49.64 0.13 6.77
N GLU A 345 -49.01 1.18 7.28
CA GLU A 345 -47.57 1.38 7.21
C GLU A 345 -46.98 1.23 8.60
N ILE A 346 -45.91 0.43 8.71
CA ILE A 346 -45.22 0.18 9.97
C ILE A 346 -43.95 1.03 9.98
N LEU A 347 -43.83 1.90 10.98
CA LEU A 347 -42.66 2.72 11.23
C LEU A 347 -41.92 2.17 12.45
N SER A 348 -40.69 1.71 12.26
CA SER A 348 -39.81 1.17 13.29
C SER A 348 -38.60 2.10 13.50
N GLY A 349 -37.97 2.03 14.67
CA GLY A 349 -36.78 2.81 15.03
C GLY A 349 -36.50 2.73 16.52
N ASN A 350 -35.61 3.58 17.04
CA ASN A 350 -35.27 3.60 18.46
C ASN A 350 -36.21 4.46 19.29
N ILE A 351 -36.29 4.20 20.60
CA ILE A 351 -37.06 5.02 21.53
C ILE A 351 -36.59 6.48 21.43
N GLY A 352 -37.53 7.40 21.22
CA GLY A 352 -37.22 8.82 21.10
C GLY A 352 -36.73 9.26 19.73
N GLU A 353 -36.57 8.37 18.76
CA GLU A 353 -36.35 8.79 17.37
C GLU A 353 -37.63 9.39 16.78
N ASN A 354 -37.44 10.44 15.96
CA ASN A 354 -38.53 11.06 15.21
C ASN A 354 -38.93 10.14 14.06
N TYR A 355 -40.23 9.98 13.85
CA TYR A 355 -40.76 9.38 12.63
C TYR A 355 -41.58 10.40 11.85
N THR A 356 -41.55 10.26 10.53
CA THR A 356 -42.37 11.04 9.61
C THR A 356 -43.25 10.07 8.84
N SER A 357 -44.55 10.33 8.79
CA SER A 357 -45.49 9.59 7.93
C SER A 357 -45.96 10.50 6.81
N GLU A 358 -45.84 10.04 5.57
CA GLU A 358 -46.33 10.79 4.40
C GLU A 358 -47.76 10.38 4.06
N LYS A 359 -48.57 11.36 3.66
CA LYS A 359 -49.93 11.07 3.22
C LYS A 359 -49.91 10.35 1.86
N LYS A 360 -50.35 9.09 1.82
CA LYS A 360 -50.59 8.40 0.54
C LYS A 360 -51.68 9.13 -0.28
N ARG A 361 -51.37 9.44 -1.53
CA ARG A 361 -52.29 10.10 -2.47
C ARG A 361 -53.29 9.07 -3.00
N LEU A 362 -54.40 8.92 -2.31
CA LEU A 362 -55.51 8.07 -2.75
C LEU A 362 -56.15 8.69 -3.99
N GLN A 363 -56.33 7.90 -5.07
CA GLN A 363 -57.02 8.37 -6.27
C GLN A 363 -58.45 8.77 -5.91
N ALA A 364 -58.83 9.98 -6.31
CA ALA A 364 -59.94 10.72 -5.73
C ALA A 364 -61.34 10.14 -6.02
N THR A 365 -62.21 10.20 -5.01
CA THR A 365 -63.60 10.67 -5.16
C THR A 365 -63.82 11.75 -4.07
N PRO A 366 -64.59 12.84 -4.31
CA PRO A 366 -64.27 14.12 -3.70
C PRO A 366 -64.78 14.29 -2.26
N LEU A 367 -63.85 14.79 -1.43
CA LEU A 367 -64.01 15.56 -0.19
C LEU A 367 -64.72 14.92 1.00
N LYS A 368 -63.90 14.40 1.94
CA LYS A 368 -64.07 14.61 3.38
C LYS A 368 -62.69 14.79 4.03
N LYS A 369 -62.64 15.57 5.11
CA LYS A 369 -61.44 16.24 5.68
C LYS A 369 -60.22 15.32 5.80
N TYR A 370 -59.06 15.82 5.39
CA TYR A 370 -57.79 15.14 5.59
C TYR A 370 -57.08 15.67 6.83
N ARG A 371 -56.73 14.79 7.77
CA ARG A 371 -55.91 15.11 8.94
C ARG A 371 -54.42 15.23 8.53
N GLU A 372 -53.72 16.16 9.16
CA GLU A 372 -52.36 16.60 8.84
C GLU A 372 -51.26 15.54 9.08
N THR A 373 -50.09 15.78 8.48
CA THR A 373 -48.80 15.14 8.77
C THR A 373 -48.61 14.99 10.27
N ARG A 374 -48.40 13.77 10.76
CA ARG A 374 -48.07 13.54 12.17
C ARG A 374 -46.57 13.34 12.33
N LEU A 375 -45.96 14.32 13.01
CA LEU A 375 -44.64 14.19 13.61
C LEU A 375 -44.83 13.63 15.02
N GLY A 376 -44.04 12.61 15.36
CA GLY A 376 -44.07 11.97 16.66
C GLY A 376 -42.74 11.31 16.98
N HIS A 377 -42.57 10.93 18.25
CA HIS A 377 -41.42 10.15 18.70
C HIS A 377 -41.85 8.70 18.91
N LEU A 378 -40.98 7.75 18.60
CA LEU A 378 -41.26 6.33 18.81
C LEU A 378 -41.42 6.03 20.32
N PRO A 379 -42.56 5.43 20.74
CA PRO A 379 -42.87 5.21 22.14
C PRO A 379 -42.11 3.99 22.70
N THR A 380 -42.07 3.89 24.03
CA THR A 380 -41.56 2.69 24.72
C THR A 380 -42.42 1.48 24.39
N SER A 381 -41.81 0.29 24.24
CA SER A 381 -42.59 -0.95 24.08
C SER A 381 -43.42 -1.20 25.34
N ARG A 382 -44.75 -1.34 25.17
CA ARG A 382 -45.62 -1.70 26.31
C ARG A 382 -45.35 -3.16 26.66
N ARG A 383 -44.60 -3.41 27.74
CA ARG A 383 -44.60 -4.72 28.41
C ARG A 383 -46.04 -5.04 28.79
N ARG A 384 -46.62 -6.06 28.14
CA ARG A 384 -47.91 -6.64 28.54
C ARG A 384 -47.70 -7.68 29.62
#